data_AF-A0A7V5C6Q4-F1
#
_entry.id   AF-A0A7V5C6Q4-F1
#
_cell.length_a   1.000
_cell.length_b   1.000
_cell.length_c   1.000
_cell.angle_alpha   90.00
_cell.angle_beta   90.00
_cell.angle_gamma   90.00
#
_symmetry.space_group_name_H-M   'P 1'
#
loop_
_entity.id
_entity.type
_entity.pdbx_description
1 polymer ?
#
loop_
_entity_poly.entity_id
_entity_poly.type
_entity_poly.pdbx_seq_one_letter_code
_entity_poly.pdbx_strand_id
1 'polypeptide(L)'
;MESHAILADKFLRPHSDIEEFSSSDFKLILKMTKAQTVRGWQSAWNLPKPDDLSVAMGSVFLFQYNEDEPEKLENLLNELAVNGIGLRREEGFGRISVCDDLHIIDKEVI
;
A
#
# COMPACT_ATOMS: atom_id res chain seq x y z
N MET A 1 -6.82 -10.71 -1.27
CA MET A 1 -5.87 -11.43 -0.38
C MET A 1 -4.70 -10.51 -0.23
N GLU A 2 -4.67 -9.82 0.91
CA GLU A 2 -3.78 -8.68 1.15
C GLU A 2 -2.40 -9.15 1.62
N SER A 3 -1.37 -8.38 1.31
CA SER A 3 0.00 -8.75 1.64
C SER A 3 0.80 -7.60 2.24
N HIS A 4 2.00 -7.91 2.72
CA HIS A 4 2.97 -6.90 3.12
C HIS A 4 3.36 -6.06 1.90
N ALA A 5 3.63 -4.77 2.09
CA ALA A 5 4.08 -3.88 1.03
C ALA A 5 5.48 -3.35 1.34
N ILE A 6 6.44 -3.56 0.44
CA ILE A 6 7.79 -3.01 0.57
C ILE A 6 7.78 -1.65 -0.12
N LEU A 7 7.78 -0.58 0.68
CA LEU A 7 7.74 0.78 0.19
C LEU A 7 9.12 1.39 0.30
N ALA A 8 9.52 2.10 -0.76
CA ALA A 8 10.77 2.82 -0.80
C ALA A 8 10.55 4.17 -1.47
N ASP A 9 11.28 5.18 -1.02
CA ASP A 9 11.27 6.48 -1.65
C ASP A 9 12.02 6.46 -2.99
N LYS A 10 12.04 7.60 -3.68
CA LYS A 10 12.81 7.79 -4.93
C LYS A 10 14.33 7.49 -4.84
N PHE A 11 14.88 7.40 -3.63
CA PHE A 11 16.28 7.05 -3.37
C PHE A 11 16.44 5.58 -2.92
N LEU A 12 15.39 4.77 -3.06
CA LEU A 12 15.31 3.37 -2.64
C LEU A 12 15.51 3.16 -1.13
N ARG A 13 15.25 4.20 -0.33
CA ARG A 13 15.31 4.08 1.13
C ARG A 13 13.98 3.55 1.64
N PRO A 14 13.98 2.56 2.55
CA PRO A 14 12.73 2.02 3.07
C PRO A 14 11.91 3.10 3.77
N HIS A 15 10.62 3.12 3.50
CA HIS A 15 9.68 4.06 4.12
C HIS A 15 8.34 3.39 4.42
N SER A 16 7.45 4.11 5.10
CA SER A 16 6.12 3.62 5.50
C SER A 16 4.97 4.48 4.98
N ASP A 17 5.24 5.53 4.20
CA ASP A 17 4.21 6.27 3.47
C ASP A 17 4.13 5.79 2.03
N ILE A 18 2.96 6.02 1.42
CA ILE A 18 2.74 5.84 0.00
C ILE A 18 2.94 7.22 -0.64
N GLU A 19 4.15 7.50 -1.13
CA GLU A 19 4.50 8.82 -1.69
C GLU A 19 3.60 9.20 -2.88
N GLU A 20 3.11 8.22 -3.63
CA GLU A 20 2.21 8.39 -4.75
C GLU A 20 0.89 9.09 -4.39
N PHE A 21 0.43 9.00 -3.12
CA PHE A 21 -0.77 9.69 -2.61
C PHE A 21 -0.45 10.92 -1.77
N SER A 22 0.81 11.38 -1.78
CA SER A 22 1.21 12.65 -1.15
C SER A 22 1.16 13.84 -2.11
N SER A 23 0.49 13.69 -3.26
CA SER A 23 0.26 14.75 -4.25
C SER A 23 -0.78 15.78 -3.76
N SER A 24 -0.93 16.90 -4.49
CA SER A 24 -1.94 17.94 -4.21
C SER A 24 -3.37 17.39 -4.12
N ASP A 25 -3.63 16.37 -4.92
CA ASP A 25 -4.97 15.83 -5.18
C ASP A 25 -5.44 14.97 -4.01
N PHE A 26 -4.51 14.44 -3.20
CA PHE A 26 -4.79 13.57 -2.06
C PHE A 26 -4.25 14.16 -0.76
N LYS A 27 -5.11 14.21 0.25
CA LYS A 27 -4.74 14.58 1.61
C LYS A 27 -4.82 13.34 2.50
N LEU A 28 -3.69 12.95 3.10
CA LEU A 28 -3.68 11.89 4.11
C LEU A 28 -4.47 12.32 5.35
N ILE A 29 -5.50 11.55 5.71
CA ILE A 29 -6.37 11.80 6.88
C ILE A 29 -5.98 10.90 8.05
N LEU A 30 -5.75 9.61 7.77
CA LEU A 30 -5.39 8.62 8.79
C LEU A 30 -4.35 7.66 8.25
N LYS A 31 -3.40 7.30 9.11
CA LYS A 31 -2.40 6.27 8.85
C LYS A 31 -2.30 5.37 10.06
N MET A 32 -2.65 4.09 9.90
CA MET A 32 -2.48 3.06 10.92
C MET A 32 -1.60 1.97 10.32
N THR A 33 -0.28 2.08 10.54
CA THR A 33 0.70 1.18 9.93
C THR A 33 1.54 0.48 10.98
N LYS A 34 1.91 -0.76 10.69
CA LYS A 34 2.94 -1.48 11.43
C LYS A 34 4.07 -1.82 10.47
N ALA A 35 5.32 -1.64 10.92
CA ALA A 35 6.47 -2.10 10.15
C ALA A 35 6.76 -3.58 10.43
N GLN A 36 7.22 -4.30 9.42
CA GLN A 36 7.66 -5.69 9.54
C GLN A 36 8.89 -5.94 8.67
N THR A 37 9.89 -6.61 9.22
CA THR A 37 11.03 -7.09 8.44
C THR A 37 10.62 -8.34 7.66
N VAL A 38 10.79 -8.29 6.35
CA VAL A 38 10.58 -9.43 5.44
C VAL A 38 11.94 -10.04 5.16
N ARG A 39 12.00 -11.36 5.33
CA ARG A 39 13.18 -12.19 5.03
C ARG A 39 12.79 -13.21 3.98
N GLY A 40 13.77 -13.73 3.25
CA GLY A 40 13.50 -14.76 2.26
C GLY A 40 14.74 -15.57 1.89
N TRP A 41 14.52 -16.63 1.12
CA TRP A 41 15.57 -17.47 0.58
C TRP A 41 15.52 -17.45 -0.95
N GLN A 42 16.67 -17.31 -1.60
CA GLN A 42 16.78 -17.39 -3.06
C GLN A 42 17.29 -18.78 -3.45
N SER A 43 16.37 -19.69 -3.77
CA SER A 43 16.71 -21.09 -4.09
C SER A 43 17.64 -21.24 -5.29
N ALA A 44 17.58 -20.32 -6.27
CA ALA A 44 18.45 -20.35 -7.44
C ALA A 44 19.94 -20.14 -7.11
N TRP A 45 20.24 -19.38 -6.05
CA TRP A 45 21.62 -19.06 -5.63
C TRP A 45 21.99 -19.68 -4.28
N ASN A 46 21.05 -20.35 -3.63
CA ASN A 46 21.21 -20.94 -2.31
C ASN A 46 21.74 -19.95 -1.25
N LEU A 47 21.22 -18.72 -1.30
CA LEU A 47 21.60 -17.61 -0.43
C LEU A 47 20.37 -16.96 0.20
N PRO A 48 20.50 -16.34 1.38
CA PRO A 48 19.45 -15.50 1.94
C PRO A 48 19.22 -14.29 1.04
N LYS A 49 17.94 -13.92 0.87
CA LYS A 49 17.58 -12.63 0.27
C LYS A 49 17.92 -11.50 1.24
N PRO A 50 18.18 -10.28 0.75
CA PRO A 50 18.27 -9.11 1.60
C PRO A 50 17.03 -8.98 2.49
N ASP A 51 17.24 -8.51 3.72
CA ASP A 51 16.15 -8.13 4.61
C ASP A 51 15.54 -6.81 4.13
N ASP A 52 14.23 -6.79 3.93
CA ASP A 52 13.49 -5.58 3.56
C ASP A 52 12.59 -5.12 4.70
N LEU A 53 12.46 -3.80 4.87
CA LEU A 53 11.43 -3.23 5.75
C LEU A 53 10.15 -3.04 4.94
N SER A 54 9.06 -3.62 5.44
CA SER A 54 7.75 -3.56 4.81
C SER A 54 6.72 -2.90 5.73
N VAL A 55 5.68 -2.33 5.13
CA VAL A 55 4.40 -2.09 5.78
C VAL A 55 3.67 -3.43 5.91
N ALA A 56 3.23 -3.74 7.13
CA ALA A 56 2.61 -5.00 7.45
C ALA A 56 1.20 -5.10 6.85
N MET A 57 0.80 -6.31 6.43
CA MET A 57 -0.60 -6.58 6.08
C MET A 57 -1.53 -6.19 7.24
N GLY A 58 -2.70 -5.63 6.93
CA GLY A 58 -3.61 -5.04 7.91
C GLY A 58 -3.28 -3.60 8.30
N SER A 59 -2.24 -3.00 7.71
CA SER A 59 -2.04 -1.55 7.77
C SER A 59 -3.06 -0.84 6.87
N VAL A 60 -3.53 0.34 7.29
CA VAL A 60 -4.58 1.09 6.62
C VAL A 60 -4.15 2.55 6.40
N PHE A 61 -4.48 3.08 5.23
CA PHE A 61 -4.33 4.49 4.88
C PHE A 61 -5.68 5.04 4.43
N LEU A 62 -6.08 6.19 4.97
CA LEU A 62 -7.27 6.92 4.55
C LEU A 62 -6.84 8.25 3.93
N PHE A 63 -7.27 8.47 2.69
CA PHE A 63 -7.03 9.71 1.96
C PHE A 63 -8.35 10.42 1.67
N GLN A 64 -8.32 11.74 1.75
CA GLN A 64 -9.33 12.61 1.18
C GLN A 64 -8.88 13.00 -0.22
N TYR A 65 -9.70 12.72 -1.22
CA TYR A 65 -9.51 13.22 -2.59
C TYR A 65 -10.11 14.62 -2.69
N ASN A 66 -9.33 15.59 -3.16
CA ASN A 66 -9.71 17.01 -3.16
C ASN A 66 -10.24 17.51 -4.52
N GLU A 67 -10.09 16.72 -5.58
CA GLU A 67 -10.54 17.09 -6.93
C GLU A 67 -11.95 16.57 -7.22
N ASP A 68 -12.66 17.24 -8.13
CA ASP A 68 -14.01 16.85 -8.59
C ASP A 68 -13.93 16.03 -9.90
N GLU A 69 -13.09 14.98 -9.89
CA GLU A 69 -12.85 14.10 -11.03
C GLU A 69 -13.06 12.61 -10.65
N PRO A 70 -14.31 12.15 -10.41
CA PRO A 70 -14.58 10.81 -9.89
C PRO A 70 -14.11 9.69 -10.82
N GLU A 71 -14.22 9.85 -12.15
CA GLU A 71 -13.76 8.84 -13.11
C GLU A 71 -12.24 8.65 -13.08
N LYS A 72 -11.50 9.74 -12.87
CA LYS A 72 -10.03 9.69 -12.75
C LYS A 72 -9.61 8.99 -11.47
N LEU A 73 -10.31 9.28 -10.36
CA LEU A 73 -10.11 8.58 -9.11
C LEU A 73 -10.40 7.08 -9.27
N GLU A 74 -11.55 6.72 -9.84
CA GLU A 74 -11.93 5.32 -10.04
C GLU A 74 -10.90 4.56 -10.88
N ASN A 75 -10.44 5.13 -11.99
CA ASN A 75 -9.41 4.52 -12.84
C ASN A 75 -8.10 4.30 -12.07
N LEU A 76 -7.63 5.31 -11.33
CA LEU A 76 -6.44 5.19 -10.49
C LEU A 76 -6.60 4.08 -9.44
N LEU A 77 -7.72 4.05 -8.74
CA LEU A 77 -8.01 3.06 -7.71
C LEU A 77 -8.07 1.63 -8.28
N ASN A 78 -8.65 1.46 -9.47
CA ASN A 78 -8.67 0.19 -10.18
C ASN A 78 -7.26 -0.26 -10.60
N GLU A 79 -6.43 0.66 -11.13
CA GLU A 79 -5.05 0.35 -11.48
C GLU A 79 -4.24 -0.12 -10.28
N LEU A 80 -4.42 0.52 -9.12
CA LEU A 80 -3.77 0.13 -7.87
C LEU A 80 -4.21 -1.24 -7.38
N ALA A 81 -5.52 -1.51 -7.41
CA ALA A 81 -6.08 -2.79 -6.98
C ALA A 81 -5.57 -3.95 -7.84
N VAL A 82 -5.39 -3.71 -9.15
CA VAL A 82 -4.87 -4.72 -10.09
C VAL A 82 -3.35 -4.87 -9.98
N ASN A 83 -2.60 -3.76 -9.95
CA ASN A 83 -1.14 -3.78 -10.07
C ASN A 83 -0.41 -3.88 -8.73
N GLY A 84 -1.08 -3.56 -7.62
CA GLY A 84 -0.46 -3.41 -6.31
C GLY A 84 0.52 -2.24 -6.23
N ILE A 85 1.16 -2.09 -5.07
CA ILE A 85 2.09 -0.99 -4.76
C ILE A 85 3.47 -1.50 -4.32
N GLY A 86 4.49 -0.65 -4.43
CA GLY A 86 5.82 -0.94 -3.91
C GLY A 86 6.63 -1.98 -4.71
N LEU A 87 7.61 -2.57 -4.04
CA LEU A 87 8.62 -3.45 -4.63
C LEU A 87 8.27 -4.93 -4.50
N ARG A 88 8.93 -5.77 -5.32
CA ARG A 88 8.84 -7.25 -5.29
C ARG A 88 7.42 -7.78 -5.47
N ARG A 89 6.62 -7.11 -6.32
CA ARG A 89 5.22 -7.46 -6.58
C ARG A 89 5.08 -8.83 -7.25
N GLU A 90 6.06 -9.21 -8.07
CA GLU A 90 6.19 -10.55 -8.66
C GLU A 90 6.36 -11.67 -7.62
N GLU A 91 6.76 -11.34 -6.39
CA GLU A 91 6.82 -12.28 -5.26
C GLU A 91 5.54 -12.29 -4.41
N GLY A 92 4.54 -11.49 -4.78
CA GLY A 92 3.26 -11.38 -4.07
C GLY A 92 3.19 -10.28 -3.01
N PHE A 93 4.21 -9.43 -2.89
CA PHE A 93 4.14 -8.22 -2.07
C PHE A 93 3.28 -7.13 -2.72
N GLY A 94 2.80 -6.19 -1.93
CA GLY A 94 2.15 -4.98 -2.43
C GLY A 94 0.70 -5.14 -2.84
N ARG A 95 0.04 -6.26 -2.51
CA ARG A 95 -1.38 -6.45 -2.78
C ARG A 95 -2.20 -5.64 -1.78
N ILE A 96 -3.10 -4.82 -2.31
CA ILE A 96 -3.95 -3.92 -1.54
C ILE A 96 -5.42 -4.05 -1.97
N SER A 97 -6.31 -3.79 -1.03
CA SER A 97 -7.74 -3.62 -1.23
C SER A 97 -8.05 -2.14 -1.13
N VAL A 98 -8.85 -1.64 -2.07
CA VAL A 98 -9.26 -0.25 -2.16
C VAL A 98 -10.76 -0.18 -1.92
N CYS A 99 -11.20 0.79 -1.13
CA CYS A 99 -12.62 0.99 -0.82
C CYS A 99 -13.34 -0.28 -0.32
N ASP A 100 -12.62 -1.12 0.42
CA ASP A 100 -13.19 -2.31 1.07
C ASP A 100 -14.43 -1.95 1.90
N ASP A 101 -15.45 -2.81 1.91
CA ASP A 101 -16.70 -2.59 2.67
C ASP A 101 -16.43 -2.34 4.17
N LEU A 102 -15.32 -2.86 4.70
CA LEU A 102 -14.86 -2.58 6.07
C LEU A 102 -14.56 -1.10 6.34
N HIS A 103 -14.34 -0.30 5.31
CA HIS A 103 -14.14 1.15 5.41
C HIS A 103 -15.46 1.93 5.38
N ILE A 104 -16.55 1.32 4.91
CA ILE A 104 -17.89 1.88 4.80
C ILE A 104 -18.70 1.53 6.07
N ILE A 105 -18.12 1.73 7.25
CA ILE A 105 -18.90 1.65 8.48
C ILE A 105 -19.76 2.90 8.52
N ASP A 106 -21.01 2.78 8.05
CA ASP A 106 -22.05 3.77 8.26
C ASP A 106 -22.14 4.06 9.75
N LYS A 107 -21.97 5.34 10.12
CA LYS A 107 -22.36 5.83 11.43
C LYS A 107 -23.88 5.88 11.51
N GLU A 108 -24.51 4.71 11.61
CA GLU A 108 -25.88 4.58 12.10
C GLU A 108 -25.95 3.54 13.22
N VAL A 109 -25.25 3.79 14.33
CA VAL A 109 -25.59 3.13 15.60
C VAL A 109 -25.36 4.09 16.78
N ILE A 110 -26.47 4.72 17.18
CA ILE A 110 -26.86 5.28 18.50
C ILE A 110 -26.16 6.56 18.97
#